data_AF-A0A7L5A5Q1-F1
#
_entry.id   AF-A0A7L5A5Q1-F1
#
_cell.length_a   1.000
_cell.length_b   1.000
_cell.length_c   1.000
_cell.angle_alpha   90.00
_cell.angle_beta   90.00
_cell.angle_gamma   90.00
#
_symmetry.space_group_name_H-M   'P 1'
#
loop_
_entity.id
_entity.type
_entity.pdbx_description
1 polymer ?
#
loop_
_entity_poly.entity_id
_entity_poly.type
_entity_poly.pdbx_seq_one_letter_code
_entity_poly.pdbx_strand_id
1 'polypeptide(L)'
;MIRTASRSVRSYCSVMEDLRGASRDESERASATERVEIQPGFELLLSRYQTGTARTLHVKVDRPMFSFGCIEEGRMEIAGIVGDVVLREGMGINMWASEGRYSFKVVPGMYRSLSLEVSADFLADRIIGPDFPSLQVLERALAKPSFPLFFRTQPLSSISQLASAALLNSPADVPFRSLFLESHALTILREQLMNVVPQNTTTKKDLALGRKDIDRLEEVRRLLVNSPEQSPSLFELAARAGMNECTMKRNFRTRFGMTVYEYLRRHRMRIADGMLRAGYCTISETATAVGYKSAGRFAMAFRREFGISPKKRQMIVRGRTEPPRAESAVGAFPN
;
A
#
# COMPACT_ATOMS: atom_id res chain seq x y z
N MET A 1 -20.12 -4.55 18.35
CA MET A 1 -20.90 -3.35 17.98
C MET A 1 -19.95 -2.32 17.40
N ILE A 2 -19.82 -2.27 16.08
CA ILE A 2 -18.97 -1.28 15.40
C ILE A 2 -19.92 -0.19 14.89
N ARG A 3 -19.76 1.01 15.42
CA ARG A 3 -20.52 2.21 15.02
C ARG A 3 -20.23 2.52 13.55
N THR A 4 -21.28 2.60 12.75
CA THR A 4 -21.32 3.29 11.46
C THR A 4 -21.09 4.78 11.71
N ALA A 5 -19.82 5.19 11.76
CA ALA A 5 -19.44 6.58 11.72
C ALA A 5 -19.03 6.92 10.29
N SER A 6 -19.95 7.57 9.56
CA SER A 6 -19.61 8.42 8.42
C SER A 6 -18.70 9.55 8.92
N ARG A 7 -17.40 9.27 9.03
CA ARG A 7 -16.35 10.29 9.15
C ARG A 7 -15.59 10.24 7.85
N SER A 8 -15.54 11.36 7.12
CA SER A 8 -14.83 11.46 5.85
C SER A 8 -13.33 11.18 6.09
N VAL A 9 -12.92 9.94 5.90
CA VAL A 9 -11.52 9.58 5.81
C VAL A 9 -11.01 10.22 4.52
N ARG A 10 -9.97 11.05 4.66
CA ARG A 10 -9.37 11.74 3.51
C ARG A 10 -8.76 10.67 2.59
N SER A 11 -9.43 10.45 1.46
CA SER A 11 -9.10 9.44 0.46
C SER A 11 -7.61 9.47 0.09
N TYR A 12 -7.05 8.31 -0.24
CA TYR A 12 -5.68 8.18 -0.75
C TYR A 12 -5.58 8.72 -2.20
N CYS A 13 -6.73 8.78 -2.87
CA CYS A 13 -6.87 9.09 -4.28
C CYS A 13 -8.20 9.85 -4.48
N SER A 14 -8.17 11.07 -5.01
CA SER A 14 -9.37 11.87 -5.26
C SER A 14 -9.60 12.08 -6.75
N VAL A 15 -10.80 11.73 -7.23
CA VAL A 15 -11.25 12.11 -8.56
C VAL A 15 -11.59 13.60 -8.50
N MET A 16 -10.88 14.40 -9.27
CA MET A 16 -11.18 15.80 -9.50
C MET A 16 -12.04 15.87 -10.76
N GLU A 17 -13.35 15.88 -10.59
CA GLU A 17 -14.27 16.06 -11.73
C GLU A 17 -14.12 17.48 -12.27
N ASP A 18 -13.82 17.62 -13.57
CA ASP A 18 -13.95 18.90 -14.26
C ASP A 18 -15.41 19.03 -14.69
N LEU A 19 -16.26 19.60 -13.82
CA LEU A 19 -17.69 19.84 -14.08
C LEU A 19 -17.95 20.97 -15.10
N ARG A 20 -16.99 21.28 -15.97
CA ARG A 20 -17.15 22.29 -17.02
C ARG A 20 -17.68 21.65 -18.29
N GLY A 21 -19.01 21.46 -18.35
CA GLY A 21 -19.72 21.09 -19.58
C GLY A 21 -20.90 20.13 -19.44
N ALA A 22 -21.16 19.56 -18.25
CA ALA A 22 -22.28 18.65 -18.06
C ALA A 22 -23.61 19.41 -18.09
N SER A 23 -24.55 18.99 -18.95
CA SER A 23 -25.93 19.48 -18.91
C SER A 23 -26.61 19.00 -17.60
N ARG A 24 -27.60 19.75 -17.10
CA ARG A 24 -28.36 19.40 -15.88
C ARG A 24 -28.96 17.99 -15.93
N ASP A 25 -29.30 17.51 -17.13
CA ASP A 25 -29.90 16.19 -17.39
C ASP A 25 -28.87 15.05 -17.32
N GLU A 26 -27.60 15.30 -17.68
CA GLU A 26 -26.47 14.37 -17.49
C GLU A 26 -25.99 14.29 -16.03
N SER A 27 -26.36 15.28 -15.20
CA SER A 27 -26.05 15.33 -13.77
C SER A 27 -26.97 14.43 -12.93
N GLU A 28 -28.17 14.11 -13.43
CA GLU A 28 -29.19 13.35 -12.69
C GLU A 28 -29.17 11.82 -12.93
N ARG A 29 -28.53 11.32 -13.99
CA ARG A 29 -28.28 9.87 -14.15
C ARG A 29 -27.03 9.46 -13.35
N ALA A 30 -27.24 9.41 -12.03
CA ALA A 30 -26.30 9.09 -10.96
C ALA A 30 -25.08 8.28 -11.40
N SER A 31 -23.92 8.95 -11.44
CA SER A 31 -22.63 8.29 -11.25
C SER A 31 -22.61 7.78 -9.81
N ALA A 32 -22.87 6.49 -9.63
CA ALA A 32 -22.88 5.85 -8.33
C ALA A 32 -21.52 5.16 -8.15
N THR A 33 -20.52 5.90 -7.70
CA THR A 33 -19.29 5.32 -7.16
C THR A 33 -19.44 5.19 -5.65
N GLU A 34 -19.67 3.96 -5.19
CA GLU A 34 -19.58 3.62 -3.78
C GLU A 34 -18.10 3.44 -3.41
N ARG A 35 -17.64 4.17 -2.41
CA ARG A 35 -16.30 4.00 -1.84
C ARG A 35 -16.42 3.37 -0.46
N VAL A 36 -15.74 2.26 -0.25
CA VAL A 36 -15.73 1.52 1.01
C VAL A 36 -14.29 1.38 1.49
N GLU A 37 -13.97 1.91 2.66
CA GLU A 37 -12.70 1.61 3.33
C GLU A 37 -12.82 0.23 3.98
N ILE A 38 -12.06 -0.73 3.47
CA ILE A 38 -12.03 -2.11 3.99
C ILE A 38 -11.19 -2.15 5.27
N GLN A 39 -10.01 -1.54 5.21
CA GLN A 39 -9.10 -1.33 6.34
C GLN A 39 -8.36 0.01 6.15
N PRO A 40 -7.77 0.59 7.21
CA PRO A 40 -6.95 1.78 7.07
C PRO A 40 -5.82 1.60 6.05
N GLY A 41 -5.96 2.23 4.87
CA GLY A 41 -4.99 2.08 3.78
C GLY A 41 -5.33 1.03 2.73
N PHE A 42 -6.53 0.46 2.78
CA PHE A 42 -7.10 -0.43 1.78
C PHE A 42 -8.55 -0.03 1.49
N GLU A 43 -8.79 0.54 0.31
CA GLU A 43 -10.09 1.01 -0.15
C GLU A 43 -10.58 0.21 -1.34
N LEU A 44 -11.89 0.05 -1.42
CA LEU A 44 -12.64 -0.55 -2.53
C LEU A 44 -13.52 0.54 -3.15
N LEU A 45 -13.49 0.68 -4.47
CA LEU A 45 -14.37 1.55 -5.24
C LEU A 45 -15.22 0.68 -6.16
N LEU A 46 -16.53 0.77 -5.99
CA LEU A 46 -17.53 0.11 -6.83
C LEU A 46 -18.22 1.18 -7.65
N SER A 47 -17.99 1.20 -8.95
CA SER A 47 -18.49 2.26 -9.83
C SER A 47 -19.51 1.72 -10.81
N ARG A 48 -20.68 2.37 -10.84
CA ARG A 48 -21.69 2.20 -11.89
C ARG A 48 -22.09 3.57 -12.41
N TYR A 49 -21.79 3.86 -13.66
CA TYR A 49 -22.16 5.13 -14.27
C TYR A 49 -22.33 5.00 -15.78
N GLN A 50 -23.11 5.90 -16.35
CA GLN A 50 -23.31 6.02 -17.79
C GLN A 50 -22.82 7.38 -18.25
N THR A 51 -22.12 7.43 -19.39
CA THR A 51 -21.73 8.70 -20.02
C THR A 51 -22.12 8.69 -21.50
N GLY A 52 -22.80 9.74 -21.95
CA GLY A 52 -23.16 9.93 -23.36
C GLY A 52 -22.05 10.55 -24.20
N THR A 53 -21.06 11.16 -23.54
CA THR A 53 -19.93 11.86 -24.15
C THR A 53 -18.61 11.33 -23.62
N ALA A 54 -17.54 11.49 -24.41
CA ALA A 54 -16.20 11.17 -23.93
C ALA A 54 -15.80 12.17 -22.83
N ARG A 55 -15.30 11.67 -21.70
CA ARG A 55 -14.90 12.48 -20.54
C ARG A 55 -13.44 12.21 -20.18
N THR A 56 -12.74 13.22 -19.68
CA THR A 56 -11.41 13.02 -19.07
C THR A 56 -11.56 13.10 -17.56
N LEU A 57 -11.28 11.99 -16.87
CA LEU A 57 -11.23 11.94 -15.41
C LEU A 57 -9.84 12.36 -14.96
N HIS A 58 -9.75 13.38 -14.11
CA HIS A 58 -8.50 13.74 -13.46
C HIS A 58 -8.46 13.16 -12.06
N VAL A 59 -7.35 12.54 -11.70
CA VAL A 59 -7.19 11.82 -10.44
C VAL A 59 -5.94 12.32 -9.75
N LYS A 60 -6.08 12.76 -8.50
CA LYS A 60 -4.95 13.15 -7.66
C LYS A 60 -4.64 12.04 -6.67
N VAL A 61 -3.43 11.52 -6.73
CA VAL A 61 -2.89 10.54 -5.80
C VAL A 61 -2.08 11.30 -4.76
N ASP A 62 -2.54 11.26 -3.51
CA ASP A 62 -1.93 12.01 -2.39
C ASP A 62 -0.78 11.24 -1.72
N ARG A 63 -0.65 9.94 -2.01
CA ARG A 63 0.43 9.10 -1.49
C ARG A 63 0.65 7.87 -2.38
N PRO A 64 1.88 7.31 -2.42
CA PRO A 64 2.17 6.14 -3.23
C PRO A 64 1.27 4.95 -2.90
N MET A 65 0.75 4.29 -3.94
CA MET A 65 -0.20 3.20 -3.79
C MET A 65 -0.15 2.20 -4.95
N PHE A 66 -0.61 1.00 -4.64
CA PHE A 66 -1.02 -0.01 -5.60
C PHE A 66 -2.49 0.19 -5.94
N SER A 67 -2.81 0.23 -7.22
CA SER A 67 -4.18 0.22 -7.71
C SER A 67 -4.38 -1.02 -8.58
N PHE A 68 -5.47 -1.73 -8.35
CA PHE A 68 -5.99 -2.69 -9.31
C PHE A 68 -7.36 -2.20 -9.76
N GLY A 69 -7.57 -2.06 -11.07
CA GLY A 69 -8.88 -1.72 -11.63
C GLY A 69 -9.34 -2.80 -12.61
N CYS A 70 -10.61 -3.12 -12.63
CA CYS A 70 -11.20 -4.00 -13.63
C CYS A 70 -12.55 -3.51 -14.13
N ILE A 71 -12.89 -3.92 -15.35
CA ILE A 71 -14.14 -3.54 -16.03
C ILE A 71 -14.96 -4.80 -16.27
N GLU A 72 -16.17 -4.84 -15.74
CA GLU A 72 -17.17 -5.87 -16.05
C GLU A 72 -18.08 -5.48 -17.21
N GLU A 73 -18.27 -4.19 -17.44
CA GLU A 73 -19.07 -3.69 -18.55
C GLU A 73 -18.49 -2.33 -18.99
N GLY A 74 -18.33 -2.15 -20.30
CA GLY A 74 -17.81 -0.92 -20.90
C GLY A 74 -16.37 -1.00 -21.39
N ARG A 75 -15.80 0.16 -21.72
CA ARG A 75 -14.45 0.28 -22.30
C ARG A 75 -13.77 1.56 -21.82
N MET A 76 -12.64 1.47 -21.13
CA MET A 76 -11.91 2.66 -20.68
C MET A 76 -10.61 2.85 -21.46
N GLU A 77 -10.27 4.09 -21.82
CA GLU A 77 -9.04 4.42 -22.53
C GLU A 77 -8.14 5.27 -21.65
N ILE A 78 -7.06 4.69 -21.15
CA ILE A 78 -6.16 5.42 -20.28
C ILE A 78 -5.10 6.12 -21.12
N ALA A 79 -5.21 7.46 -21.18
CA ALA A 79 -4.29 8.33 -21.91
C ALA A 79 -3.29 8.98 -20.95
N GLY A 80 -2.03 9.16 -21.37
CA GLY A 80 -0.98 9.75 -20.53
C GLY A 80 -0.16 8.73 -19.72
N ILE A 81 -0.38 7.45 -19.97
CA ILE A 81 0.53 6.36 -19.63
C ILE A 81 1.37 6.04 -20.87
N VAL A 82 2.58 5.49 -20.74
CA VAL A 82 3.37 5.04 -21.89
C VAL A 82 2.59 3.98 -22.68
N GLY A 83 2.06 4.38 -23.84
CA GLY A 83 1.13 3.60 -24.65
C GLY A 83 -0.32 3.83 -24.22
N ASP A 84 -1.20 4.18 -25.16
CA ASP A 84 -2.64 4.28 -24.88
C ASP A 84 -3.17 2.90 -24.47
N VAL A 85 -3.70 2.80 -23.26
CA VAL A 85 -4.17 1.53 -22.70
C VAL A 85 -5.67 1.44 -22.85
N VAL A 86 -6.16 0.43 -23.57
CA VAL A 86 -7.59 0.16 -23.68
C VAL A 86 -7.95 -1.00 -22.76
N LEU A 87 -8.78 -0.74 -21.76
CA LEU A 87 -9.41 -1.77 -20.93
C LEU A 87 -10.80 -2.08 -21.46
N ARG A 88 -11.10 -3.37 -21.54
CA ARG A 88 -12.39 -3.91 -21.99
C ARG A 88 -12.98 -4.78 -20.90
N GLU A 89 -14.24 -5.14 -21.07
CA GLU A 89 -14.91 -6.16 -20.27
C GLU A 89 -14.04 -7.41 -20.04
N GLY A 90 -14.00 -7.87 -18.79
CA GLY A 90 -13.22 -9.02 -18.36
C GLY A 90 -11.71 -8.77 -18.24
N MET A 91 -11.24 -7.53 -18.44
CA MET A 91 -9.85 -7.15 -18.24
C MET A 91 -9.64 -6.42 -16.91
N GLY A 92 -8.46 -6.66 -16.34
CA GLY A 92 -7.91 -5.91 -15.22
C GLY A 92 -6.64 -5.16 -15.59
N ILE A 93 -6.35 -4.11 -14.83
CA ILE A 93 -5.09 -3.38 -14.85
C ILE A 93 -4.53 -3.33 -13.43
N ASN A 94 -3.26 -3.72 -13.30
CA ASN A 94 -2.48 -3.41 -12.11
C ASN A 94 -1.68 -2.15 -12.38
N MET A 95 -1.63 -1.23 -11.42
CA MET A 95 -0.98 0.06 -11.52
C MET A 95 -0.23 0.40 -10.24
N TRP A 96 0.97 0.95 -10.40
CA TRP A 96 1.70 1.60 -9.31
C TRP A 96 1.68 3.11 -9.53
N ALA A 97 0.98 3.82 -8.65
CA ALA A 97 0.88 5.28 -8.72
C ALA A 97 1.78 5.90 -7.64
N SER A 98 2.64 6.82 -8.07
CA SER A 98 3.34 7.75 -7.18
C SER A 98 2.41 8.90 -6.79
N GLU A 99 2.81 9.72 -5.81
CA GLU A 99 2.13 10.98 -5.56
C GLU A 99 2.13 11.85 -6.83
N GLY A 100 0.97 12.37 -7.23
CA GLY A 100 0.86 13.09 -8.49
C GLY A 100 -0.57 13.26 -8.99
N ARG A 101 -0.69 13.74 -10.23
CA ARG A 101 -1.96 13.86 -10.95
C ARG A 101 -1.93 12.98 -12.19
N TYR A 102 -3.00 12.23 -12.39
CA TYR A 102 -3.20 11.30 -13.49
C TYR A 102 -4.48 11.67 -14.23
N SER A 103 -4.59 11.29 -15.50
CA SER A 103 -5.76 11.55 -16.34
C SER A 103 -6.19 10.26 -17.03
N PHE A 104 -7.49 10.03 -17.15
CA PHE A 104 -8.06 8.83 -17.78
C PHE A 104 -9.14 9.28 -18.76
N LYS A 105 -9.16 8.77 -19.99
CA LYS A 105 -10.25 9.05 -20.93
C LYS A 105 -11.29 7.94 -20.84
N VAL A 106 -12.53 8.34 -20.66
CA VAL A 106 -13.68 7.46 -20.65
C VAL A 106 -14.47 7.76 -21.90
N VAL A 107 -14.74 6.76 -22.72
CA VAL A 107 -15.54 6.93 -23.94
C VAL A 107 -17.05 6.82 -23.62
N PRO A 108 -17.96 7.24 -24.51
CA PRO A 108 -19.39 7.03 -24.27
C PRO A 108 -19.74 5.55 -24.03
N GLY A 109 -20.58 5.27 -23.04
CA GLY A 109 -20.98 3.91 -22.69
C GLY A 109 -21.56 3.76 -21.29
N MET A 110 -22.01 2.54 -20.99
CA MET A 110 -22.31 2.08 -19.64
C MET A 110 -21.04 1.49 -19.03
N TYR A 111 -20.77 1.82 -17.77
CA TYR A 111 -19.59 1.37 -17.05
C TYR A 111 -19.97 0.68 -15.77
N ARG A 112 -19.46 -0.54 -15.61
CA ARG A 112 -19.41 -1.27 -14.35
C ARG A 112 -17.97 -1.65 -14.08
N SER A 113 -17.39 -1.04 -13.05
CA SER A 113 -15.99 -1.26 -12.72
C SER A 113 -15.76 -1.33 -11.23
N LEU A 114 -14.71 -2.08 -10.88
CA LEU A 114 -14.22 -2.22 -9.53
C LEU A 114 -12.77 -1.76 -9.50
N SER A 115 -12.41 -1.00 -8.47
CA SER A 115 -11.02 -0.69 -8.18
C SER A 115 -10.67 -0.98 -6.73
N LEU A 116 -9.50 -1.59 -6.52
CA LEU A 116 -8.85 -1.73 -5.24
C LEU A 116 -7.71 -0.73 -5.14
N GLU A 117 -7.67 0.01 -4.05
CA GLU A 117 -6.71 1.07 -3.80
C GLU A 117 -5.98 0.77 -2.50
N VAL A 118 -4.71 0.39 -2.59
CA VAL A 118 -3.93 -0.13 -1.46
C VAL A 118 -2.67 0.70 -1.27
N SER A 119 -2.59 1.38 -0.14
CA SER A 119 -1.43 2.21 0.20
C SER A 119 -0.15 1.38 0.35
N ALA A 120 0.98 2.00 0.01
CA ALA A 120 2.28 1.37 0.19
C ALA A 120 2.56 0.97 1.66
N ASP A 121 2.09 1.78 2.62
CA ASP A 121 2.18 1.49 4.06
C ASP A 121 1.43 0.20 4.42
N PHE A 122 0.17 0.08 3.99
CA PHE A 122 -0.65 -1.09 4.26
C PHE A 122 -0.03 -2.36 3.70
N LEU A 123 0.42 -2.32 2.43
CA LEU A 123 1.09 -3.46 1.81
C LEU A 123 2.32 -3.89 2.60
N ALA A 124 3.15 -2.95 2.99
CA ALA A 124 4.41 -3.28 3.64
C ALA A 124 4.26 -3.71 5.10
N ASP A 125 3.28 -3.15 5.83
CA ASP A 125 3.12 -3.42 7.25
C ASP A 125 2.19 -4.61 7.53
N ARG A 126 1.22 -4.91 6.66
CA ARG A 126 0.15 -5.89 6.91
C ARG A 126 0.15 -7.10 5.98
N ILE A 127 0.50 -6.93 4.71
CA ILE A 127 0.36 -8.01 3.71
C ILE A 127 1.70 -8.68 3.40
N ILE A 128 2.72 -7.87 3.13
CA ILE A 128 3.94 -8.36 2.50
C ILE A 128 4.99 -8.77 3.54
N GLY A 129 4.95 -8.20 4.75
CA GLY A 129 5.94 -8.46 5.79
C GLY A 129 7.37 -8.08 5.35
N PRO A 130 8.37 -8.20 6.25
CA PRO A 130 9.77 -7.88 5.93
C PRO A 130 10.46 -8.91 5.00
N ASP A 131 9.75 -9.98 4.65
CA ASP A 131 10.30 -11.22 4.09
C ASP A 131 10.25 -11.27 2.57
N PHE A 132 9.54 -10.32 1.95
CA PHE A 132 9.24 -10.40 0.53
C PHE A 132 10.28 -9.65 -0.33
N PRO A 133 11.08 -10.34 -1.16
CA PRO A 133 12.10 -9.70 -2.01
C PRO A 133 11.54 -8.69 -3.02
N SER A 134 10.26 -8.79 -3.41
CA SER A 134 9.66 -7.84 -4.37
C SER A 134 9.42 -6.46 -3.77
N LEU A 135 9.36 -6.28 -2.44
CA LEU A 135 9.22 -4.94 -1.83
C LEU A 135 10.38 -4.03 -2.19
N GLN A 136 11.56 -4.57 -2.53
CA GLN A 136 12.68 -3.73 -2.97
C GLN A 136 12.61 -3.34 -4.43
N VAL A 137 12.03 -4.20 -5.27
CA VAL A 137 11.68 -3.84 -6.65
C VAL A 137 10.60 -2.77 -6.60
N LEU A 138 9.62 -2.94 -5.70
CA LEU A 138 8.56 -2.00 -5.40
C LEU A 138 9.08 -0.67 -4.86
N GLU A 139 9.88 -0.69 -3.80
CA GLU A 139 10.51 0.49 -3.19
C GLU A 139 11.44 1.20 -4.19
N ARG A 140 12.15 0.48 -5.08
CA ARG A 140 12.95 1.11 -6.14
C ARG A 140 12.11 1.74 -7.24
N ALA A 141 10.97 1.13 -7.59
CA ALA A 141 10.00 1.71 -8.53
C ALA A 141 9.34 2.96 -7.92
N LEU A 142 9.00 2.92 -6.63
CA LEU A 142 8.37 4.02 -5.88
C LEU A 142 9.36 5.14 -5.47
N ALA A 143 10.65 4.85 -5.34
CA ALA A 143 11.68 5.83 -4.95
C ALA A 143 12.14 6.76 -6.09
N LYS A 144 11.59 6.63 -7.30
CA LYS A 144 11.84 7.53 -8.42
C LYS A 144 10.59 8.39 -8.67
N PRO A 145 10.58 9.67 -8.28
CA PRO A 145 9.42 10.58 -8.39
C PRO A 145 8.91 10.81 -9.83
N SER A 146 9.65 10.33 -10.82
CA SER A 146 9.47 10.60 -12.24
C SER A 146 9.36 9.34 -13.09
N PHE A 147 9.23 8.15 -12.48
CA PHE A 147 9.04 6.91 -13.23
C PHE A 147 7.54 6.70 -13.50
N PRO A 148 7.10 6.69 -14.77
CA PRO A 148 5.68 6.65 -15.09
C PRO A 148 5.13 5.30 -14.67
N LEU A 149 3.95 5.34 -14.06
CA LEU A 149 3.03 4.25 -13.81
C LEU A 149 3.48 2.89 -14.39
N PHE A 150 4.01 2.00 -13.56
CA PHE A 150 4.21 0.62 -14.02
C PHE A 150 2.83 -0.02 -14.04
N PHE A 151 2.37 -0.38 -15.23
CA PHE A 151 1.07 -1.01 -15.40
C PHE A 151 1.19 -2.34 -16.12
N ARG A 152 0.26 -3.24 -15.81
CA ARG A 152 0.10 -4.51 -16.52
C ARG A 152 -1.39 -4.74 -16.73
N THR A 153 -1.80 -4.82 -17.99
CA THR A 153 -3.13 -5.30 -18.34
C THR A 153 -3.13 -6.82 -18.46
N GLN A 154 -4.23 -7.44 -18.05
CA GLN A 154 -4.41 -8.88 -18.10
C GLN A 154 -5.89 -9.25 -18.11
N PRO A 155 -6.27 -10.38 -18.72
CA PRO A 155 -7.59 -10.96 -18.48
C PRO A 155 -7.75 -11.28 -16.98
N LEU A 156 -8.95 -11.09 -16.46
CA LEU A 156 -9.29 -11.55 -15.12
C LEU A 156 -9.35 -13.08 -15.09
N SER A 157 -8.85 -13.69 -14.02
CA SER A 157 -9.10 -15.12 -13.77
C SER A 157 -10.56 -15.35 -13.38
N SER A 158 -11.00 -16.60 -13.39
CA SER A 158 -12.32 -16.97 -12.88
C SER A 158 -12.55 -16.56 -11.42
N ILE A 159 -11.51 -16.58 -10.58
CA ILE A 159 -11.62 -16.18 -9.16
C ILE A 159 -11.85 -14.67 -9.07
N SER A 160 -11.02 -13.86 -9.74
CA SER A 160 -11.19 -12.41 -9.76
C SER A 160 -12.51 -11.98 -10.41
N GLN A 161 -12.95 -12.67 -11.48
CA GLN A 161 -14.26 -12.39 -12.11
C GLN A 161 -15.42 -12.65 -11.15
N LEU A 162 -15.47 -13.83 -10.53
CA LEU A 162 -16.54 -14.18 -9.59
C LEU A 162 -16.54 -13.24 -8.38
N ALA A 163 -15.37 -12.91 -7.84
CA ALA A 163 -15.25 -12.00 -6.71
C ALA A 163 -15.65 -10.57 -7.07
N SER A 164 -15.26 -10.08 -8.24
CA SER A 164 -15.68 -8.77 -8.75
C SER A 164 -17.19 -8.71 -8.90
N ALA A 165 -17.80 -9.73 -9.51
CA ALA A 165 -19.23 -9.77 -9.76
C ALA A 165 -20.01 -9.83 -8.45
N ALA A 166 -19.51 -10.59 -7.48
CA ALA A 166 -20.08 -10.68 -6.14
C ALA A 166 -20.06 -9.32 -5.42
N LEU A 167 -18.95 -8.57 -5.55
CA LEU A 167 -18.80 -7.23 -4.96
C LEU A 167 -19.73 -6.20 -5.63
N LEU A 168 -19.76 -6.15 -6.96
CA LEU A 168 -20.55 -5.19 -7.74
C LEU A 168 -22.07 -5.41 -7.66
N ASN A 169 -22.50 -6.61 -7.25
CA ASN A 169 -23.91 -6.96 -7.05
C ASN A 169 -24.29 -7.06 -5.56
N SER A 170 -23.38 -6.73 -4.64
CA SER A 170 -23.64 -6.79 -3.20
C SER A 170 -24.62 -5.69 -2.76
N PRO A 171 -25.82 -6.02 -2.23
CA PRO A 171 -26.74 -5.01 -1.73
C PRO A 171 -26.16 -4.33 -0.49
N ALA A 172 -26.49 -3.05 -0.28
CA ALA A 172 -25.96 -2.25 0.84
C ALA A 172 -26.41 -2.76 2.23
N ASP A 173 -27.64 -3.30 2.31
CA ASP A 173 -28.32 -3.55 3.59
C ASP A 173 -28.36 -5.02 4.01
N VAL A 174 -27.33 -5.80 3.65
CA VAL A 174 -27.22 -7.22 4.05
C VAL A 174 -26.41 -7.39 5.35
N PRO A 175 -26.81 -8.32 6.24
CA PRO A 175 -26.00 -8.68 7.40
C PRO A 175 -24.58 -9.09 7.00
N PHE A 176 -23.60 -8.71 7.82
CA PHE A 176 -22.18 -9.05 7.62
C PHE A 176 -21.55 -8.56 6.31
N ARG A 177 -22.14 -7.54 5.66
CA ARG A 177 -21.61 -6.96 4.41
C ARG A 177 -20.14 -6.58 4.51
N SER A 178 -19.68 -6.01 5.62
CA SER A 178 -18.27 -5.63 5.78
C SER A 178 -17.32 -6.83 5.64
N LEU A 179 -17.64 -7.96 6.28
CA LEU A 179 -16.87 -9.20 6.18
C LEU A 179 -16.90 -9.77 4.76
N PHE A 180 -18.06 -9.70 4.11
CA PHE A 180 -18.22 -10.13 2.72
C PHE A 180 -17.36 -9.29 1.76
N LEU A 181 -17.40 -7.96 1.88
CA LEU A 181 -16.60 -7.07 1.04
C LEU A 181 -15.11 -7.31 1.25
N GLU A 182 -14.70 -7.42 2.52
CA GLU A 182 -13.31 -7.65 2.90
C GLU A 182 -12.77 -8.98 2.34
N SER A 183 -13.51 -10.09 2.47
CA SER A 183 -13.05 -11.40 2.02
C SER A 183 -12.83 -11.46 0.51
N HIS A 184 -13.73 -10.87 -0.28
CA HIS A 184 -13.61 -10.82 -1.74
C HIS A 184 -12.55 -9.82 -2.18
N ALA A 185 -12.46 -8.65 -1.55
CA ALA A 185 -11.42 -7.67 -1.84
C ALA A 185 -10.01 -8.24 -1.55
N LEU A 186 -9.82 -8.95 -0.44
CA LEU A 186 -8.57 -9.65 -0.12
C LEU A 186 -8.27 -10.80 -1.09
N THR A 187 -9.29 -11.51 -1.56
CA THR A 187 -9.14 -12.57 -2.56
C THR A 187 -8.58 -12.02 -3.87
N ILE A 188 -9.20 -10.95 -4.39
CA ILE A 188 -8.73 -10.27 -5.59
C ILE A 188 -7.32 -9.72 -5.34
N LEU A 189 -7.09 -9.00 -4.24
CA LEU A 189 -5.79 -8.41 -3.92
C LEU A 189 -4.67 -9.45 -3.90
N ARG A 190 -4.88 -10.59 -3.23
CA ARG A 190 -3.90 -11.70 -3.20
C ARG A 190 -3.53 -12.15 -4.61
N GLU A 191 -4.53 -12.38 -5.45
CA GLU A 191 -4.30 -12.84 -6.82
C GLU A 191 -3.54 -11.79 -7.65
N GLN A 192 -3.92 -10.52 -7.53
CA GLN A 192 -3.25 -9.44 -8.27
C GLN A 192 -1.80 -9.26 -7.80
N LEU A 193 -1.55 -9.37 -6.50
CA LEU A 193 -0.19 -9.39 -5.97
C LEU A 193 0.62 -10.54 -6.55
N MET A 194 0.06 -11.75 -6.67
CA MET A 194 0.75 -12.89 -7.32
C MET A 194 1.04 -12.68 -8.81
N ASN A 195 0.34 -11.75 -9.48
CA ASN A 195 0.54 -11.41 -10.89
C ASN A 195 1.58 -10.29 -11.09
N VAL A 196 1.80 -9.43 -10.10
CA VAL A 196 2.84 -8.38 -10.16
C VAL A 196 4.15 -8.82 -9.50
N VAL A 197 4.08 -9.82 -8.62
CA VAL A 197 5.27 -10.50 -8.13
C VAL A 197 5.85 -11.33 -9.26
N PRO A 198 7.15 -11.19 -9.60
CA PRO A 198 7.79 -12.08 -10.54
C PRO A 198 7.72 -13.52 -9.98
N GLN A 199 6.90 -14.38 -10.60
CA GLN A 199 6.78 -15.80 -10.22
C GLN A 199 8.11 -16.56 -10.42
N ASN A 200 9.04 -15.97 -11.16
CA ASN A 200 10.43 -16.38 -11.29
C ASN A 200 11.36 -15.37 -10.61
N THR A 201 11.22 -15.17 -9.30
CA THR A 201 12.31 -14.63 -8.46
C THR A 201 13.36 -15.70 -8.16
N THR A 202 13.52 -16.68 -9.04
CA THR A 202 14.86 -17.15 -9.37
C THR A 202 15.44 -16.14 -10.36
N THR A 203 16.00 -15.02 -9.87
CA THR A 203 16.88 -14.25 -10.75
C THR A 203 17.97 -15.19 -11.27
N LYS A 204 18.58 -14.96 -12.45
CA LYS A 204 19.80 -15.70 -12.85
C LYS A 204 20.86 -15.76 -11.73
N LYS A 205 20.80 -14.81 -10.78
CA LYS A 205 21.63 -14.77 -9.57
C LYS A 205 21.13 -15.65 -8.42
N ASP A 206 19.83 -15.85 -8.24
CA ASP A 206 19.26 -16.81 -7.29
C ASP A 206 19.39 -18.26 -7.80
N LEU A 207 19.37 -18.48 -9.12
CA LEU A 207 19.76 -19.77 -9.72
C LEU A 207 21.24 -20.12 -9.46
N ALA A 208 22.07 -19.11 -9.22
CA ALA A 208 23.47 -19.29 -8.81
C ALA A 208 23.63 -19.50 -7.30
N LEU A 209 22.58 -19.26 -6.49
CA LEU A 209 22.58 -19.50 -5.05
C LEU A 209 21.92 -20.85 -4.77
N GLY A 210 22.67 -21.78 -4.19
CA GLY A 210 22.11 -23.07 -3.76
C GLY A 210 21.04 -22.88 -2.69
N ARG A 211 20.05 -23.79 -2.62
CA ARG A 211 18.96 -23.74 -1.62
C ARG A 211 19.46 -23.57 -0.19
N LYS A 212 20.55 -24.25 0.17
CA LYS A 212 21.20 -24.14 1.48
C LYS A 212 21.70 -22.74 1.79
N ASP A 213 22.22 -22.00 0.80
CA ASP A 213 22.66 -20.62 1.00
C ASP A 213 21.47 -19.68 1.16
N ILE A 214 20.35 -19.94 0.48
CA ILE A 214 19.10 -19.19 0.70
C ILE A 214 18.63 -19.36 2.14
N ASP A 215 18.54 -20.61 2.62
CA ASP A 215 18.07 -20.89 3.98
C ASP A 215 18.98 -20.24 5.04
N ARG A 216 20.31 -20.25 4.82
CA ARG A 216 21.27 -19.55 5.70
C ARG A 216 21.12 -18.03 5.67
N LEU A 217 20.82 -17.43 4.52
CA LEU A 217 20.61 -15.99 4.41
C LEU A 217 19.29 -15.56 5.05
N GLU A 218 18.26 -16.40 4.99
CA GLU A 218 17.02 -16.22 5.76
C GLU A 218 17.29 -16.28 7.27
N GLU A 219 18.19 -17.16 7.72
CA GLU A 219 18.62 -17.18 9.12
C GLU A 219 19.32 -15.88 9.53
N VAL A 220 20.25 -15.37 8.71
CA VAL A 220 20.87 -14.05 8.95
C VAL A 220 19.79 -12.97 9.07
N ARG A 221 18.79 -12.97 8.18
CA ARG A 221 17.69 -12.01 8.21
C ARG A 221 16.86 -12.13 9.49
N ARG A 222 16.54 -13.36 9.92
CA ARG A 222 15.80 -13.63 11.16
C ARG A 222 16.53 -13.07 12.39
N LEU A 223 17.84 -13.24 12.45
CA LEU A 223 18.68 -12.68 13.52
C LEU A 223 18.63 -11.14 13.57
N LEU A 224 18.55 -10.47 12.42
CA LEU A 224 18.43 -9.01 12.35
C LEU A 224 17.06 -8.50 12.79
N VAL A 225 15.99 -9.25 12.48
CA VAL A 225 14.59 -8.84 12.71
C VAL A 225 14.14 -9.13 14.15
N ASN A 226 14.65 -10.20 14.77
CA ASN A 226 14.24 -10.58 16.12
C ASN A 226 14.88 -9.75 17.23
N SER A 227 15.99 -9.08 16.95
CA SER A 227 16.70 -8.22 17.91
C SER A 227 17.19 -6.94 17.23
N PRO A 228 16.26 -6.12 16.71
CA PRO A 228 16.60 -4.95 15.91
C PRO A 228 17.37 -3.91 16.71
N GLU A 229 17.20 -3.84 18.02
CA GLU A 229 17.94 -2.95 18.93
C GLU A 229 19.43 -3.30 19.00
N GLN A 230 19.77 -4.57 18.79
CA GLN A 230 21.14 -5.05 18.77
C GLN A 230 21.79 -4.76 17.41
N SER A 231 23.09 -4.47 17.42
CA SER A 231 23.89 -4.31 16.21
C SER A 231 24.93 -5.43 16.17
N PRO A 232 24.52 -6.67 15.84
CA PRO A 232 25.46 -7.79 15.74
C PRO A 232 26.50 -7.48 14.66
N SER A 233 27.73 -7.91 14.91
CA SER A 233 28.80 -7.81 13.93
C SER A 233 28.52 -8.73 12.73
N LEU A 234 29.07 -8.40 11.57
CA LEU A 234 28.97 -9.25 10.39
C LEU A 234 29.60 -10.63 10.64
N PHE A 235 30.64 -10.69 11.47
CA PHE A 235 31.28 -11.93 11.89
C PHE A 235 30.30 -12.83 12.66
N GLU A 236 29.60 -12.30 13.67
CA GLU A 236 28.62 -13.06 14.46
C GLU A 236 27.45 -13.57 13.60
N LEU A 237 26.95 -12.73 12.69
CA LEU A 237 25.89 -13.11 11.76
C LEU A 237 26.33 -14.24 10.83
N ALA A 238 27.54 -14.13 10.27
CA ALA A 238 28.10 -15.13 9.39
C ALA A 238 28.36 -16.45 10.12
N ALA A 239 28.92 -16.38 11.34
CA ALA A 239 29.17 -17.55 12.17
C ALA A 239 27.88 -18.29 12.54
N ARG A 240 26.83 -17.58 12.97
CA ARG A 240 25.53 -18.18 13.30
C ARG A 240 24.84 -18.83 12.10
N ALA A 241 24.99 -18.23 10.91
CA ALA A 241 24.44 -18.78 9.68
C ALA A 241 25.33 -19.87 9.03
N GLY A 242 26.50 -20.18 9.62
CA GLY A 242 27.45 -21.15 9.05
C GLY A 242 27.99 -20.70 7.69
N MET A 243 28.23 -19.40 7.51
CA MET A 243 28.74 -18.79 6.28
C MET A 243 30.05 -18.06 6.51
N ASN A 244 30.88 -17.96 5.46
CA ASN A 244 31.97 -16.99 5.44
C ASN A 244 31.41 -15.57 5.28
N GLU A 245 31.97 -14.59 5.99
CA GLU A 245 31.47 -13.20 6.00
C GLU A 245 31.42 -12.56 4.60
N CYS A 246 32.45 -12.77 3.76
CA CYS A 246 32.49 -12.23 2.40
C CYS A 246 31.40 -12.85 1.53
N THR A 247 31.21 -14.17 1.64
CA THR A 247 30.14 -14.90 0.94
C THR A 247 28.76 -14.44 1.42
N MET A 248 28.57 -14.32 2.74
CA MET A 248 27.33 -13.81 3.32
C MET A 248 27.00 -12.42 2.80
N LYS A 249 27.93 -11.44 2.88
CA LYS A 249 27.71 -10.08 2.38
C LYS A 249 27.29 -10.05 0.91
N ARG A 250 28.03 -10.77 0.07
CA ARG A 250 27.77 -10.84 -1.38
C ARG A 250 26.41 -11.46 -1.65
N ASN A 251 26.15 -12.63 -1.07
CA ASN A 251 24.92 -13.38 -1.34
C ASN A 251 23.71 -12.68 -0.71
N PHE A 252 23.86 -12.02 0.45
CA PHE A 252 22.81 -11.23 1.10
C PHE A 252 22.42 -10.05 0.21
N ARG A 253 23.38 -9.33 -0.37
CA ARG A 253 23.10 -8.26 -1.33
C ARG A 253 22.49 -8.78 -2.63
N THR A 254 22.85 -9.97 -3.07
CA THR A 254 22.22 -10.62 -4.22
C THR A 254 20.75 -10.94 -3.94
N ARG A 255 20.47 -11.61 -2.82
CA ARG A 255 19.15 -12.12 -2.45
C ARG A 255 18.18 -11.04 -1.96
N PHE A 256 18.70 -10.07 -1.21
CA PHE A 256 17.94 -8.98 -0.59
C PHE A 256 18.36 -7.62 -1.12
N GLY A 257 18.98 -7.50 -2.30
CA GLY A 257 19.24 -6.25 -3.02
C GLY A 257 19.99 -5.12 -2.29
N MET A 258 20.38 -5.28 -1.03
CA MET A 258 20.96 -4.28 -0.15
C MET A 258 21.96 -4.93 0.81
N THR A 259 22.78 -4.13 1.47
CA THR A 259 23.70 -4.63 2.48
C THR A 259 22.97 -5.02 3.77
N VAL A 260 23.59 -5.88 4.57
CA VAL A 260 23.08 -6.33 5.88
C VAL A 260 22.68 -5.15 6.78
N TYR A 261 23.54 -4.13 6.88
CA TYR A 261 23.26 -2.97 7.73
C TYR A 261 22.26 -1.99 7.11
N GLU A 262 22.14 -1.93 5.79
CA GLU A 262 21.03 -1.20 5.16
C GLU A 262 19.69 -1.87 5.48
N TYR A 263 19.64 -3.20 5.44
CA TYR A 263 18.45 -3.97 5.79
C TYR A 263 18.05 -3.73 7.26
N LEU A 264 19.00 -3.88 8.19
CA LEU A 264 18.76 -3.61 9.61
C LEU A 264 18.30 -2.17 9.86
N ARG A 265 18.96 -1.18 9.22
CA ARG A 265 18.57 0.22 9.35
C ARG A 265 17.14 0.45 8.88
N ARG A 266 16.77 -0.06 7.71
CA ARG A 266 15.40 0.07 7.19
C ARG A 266 14.39 -0.57 8.12
N HIS A 267 14.67 -1.76 8.61
CA HIS A 267 13.81 -2.47 9.53
C HIS A 267 13.59 -1.67 10.84
N ARG A 268 14.65 -1.12 11.43
CA ARG A 268 14.58 -0.20 12.59
C ARG A 268 13.71 1.03 12.30
N MET A 269 13.82 1.62 11.12
CA MET A 269 13.01 2.79 10.74
C MET A 269 11.52 2.45 10.64
N ARG A 270 11.16 1.26 10.15
CA ARG A 270 9.75 0.81 10.11
C ARG A 270 9.16 0.64 11.51
N ILE A 271 9.88 -0.03 12.42
CA ILE A 271 9.46 -0.17 13.81
C ILE A 271 9.26 1.22 14.43
N ALA A 272 10.22 2.12 14.22
CA ALA A 272 10.13 3.48 14.72
C ALA A 272 8.93 4.25 14.16
N ASP A 273 8.59 4.08 12.88
CA ASP A 273 7.41 4.70 12.29
C ASP A 273 6.12 4.21 12.98
N GLY A 274 6.01 2.90 13.21
CA GLY A 274 4.91 2.32 13.98
C GLY A 274 4.78 2.90 15.39
N MET A 275 5.89 2.99 16.13
CA MET A 275 5.92 3.58 17.47
C MET A 275 5.53 5.06 17.49
N LEU A 276 6.04 5.85 16.54
CA LEU A 276 5.71 7.28 16.43
C LEU A 276 4.25 7.51 16.05
N ARG A 277 3.68 6.62 15.22
CA ARG A 277 2.26 6.63 14.87
C ARG A 277 1.37 6.16 16.01
N ALA A 278 1.85 5.31 16.91
CA ALA A 278 1.09 4.96 18.12
C ALA A 278 1.01 6.15 19.10
N GLY A 279 2.01 7.05 19.08
CA GLY A 279 1.98 8.32 19.79
C GLY A 279 2.32 8.25 21.29
N TYR A 280 2.56 7.05 21.83
CA TYR A 280 2.86 6.79 23.24
C TYR A 280 4.33 6.97 23.64
N CYS A 281 5.25 7.00 22.66
CA CYS A 281 6.68 7.18 22.91
C CYS A 281 7.15 8.55 22.43
N THR A 282 8.09 9.14 23.15
CA THR A 282 8.87 10.28 22.68
C THR A 282 9.82 9.86 21.54
N ILE A 283 10.33 10.85 20.80
CA ILE A 283 11.32 10.62 19.74
C ILE A 283 12.59 9.98 20.31
N SER A 284 12.99 10.35 21.53
CA SER A 284 14.18 9.80 22.18
C SER A 284 13.97 8.35 22.62
N GLU A 285 12.82 8.03 23.22
CA GLU A 285 12.48 6.65 23.60
C GLU A 285 12.38 5.75 22.37
N THR A 286 11.74 6.24 21.30
CA THR A 286 11.69 5.53 20.01
C THR A 286 13.08 5.26 19.46
N ALA A 287 13.98 6.26 19.50
CA ALA A 287 15.35 6.10 19.02
C ALA A 287 16.09 5.01 19.80
N THR A 288 16.00 5.02 21.12
CA THR A 288 16.63 4.02 22.00
C THR A 288 16.06 2.62 21.74
N ALA A 289 14.73 2.50 21.65
CA ALA A 289 14.04 1.24 21.45
C ALA A 289 14.45 0.53 20.15
N VAL A 290 14.73 1.30 19.09
CA VAL A 290 15.19 0.73 17.80
C VAL A 290 16.72 0.69 17.67
N GLY A 291 17.47 0.86 18.77
CA GLY A 291 18.91 0.64 18.82
C GLY A 291 19.78 1.82 18.37
N TYR A 292 19.30 3.06 18.48
CA TYR A 292 20.10 4.27 18.25
C TYR A 292 20.54 4.91 19.56
N LYS A 293 21.86 5.12 19.70
CA LYS A 293 22.46 5.82 20.86
C LYS A 293 22.18 7.33 20.90
N SER A 294 21.69 7.91 19.80
CA SER A 294 21.48 9.35 19.68
C SER A 294 20.23 9.65 18.87
N ALA A 295 19.32 10.43 19.46
CA ALA A 295 18.12 10.92 18.80
C ALA A 295 18.43 11.75 17.53
N GLY A 296 19.56 12.44 17.49
CA GLY A 296 19.99 13.19 16.30
C GLY A 296 20.33 12.27 15.11
N ARG A 297 21.12 11.21 15.35
CA ARG A 297 21.45 10.20 14.32
C ARG A 297 20.20 9.45 13.85
N PHE A 298 19.31 9.12 14.79
CA PHE A 298 18.01 8.54 14.48
C PHE A 298 17.18 9.47 13.58
N ALA A 299 17.03 10.74 13.95
CA ALA A 299 16.21 11.69 13.19
C ALA A 299 16.72 11.91 11.76
N MET A 300 18.05 11.93 11.56
CA MET A 300 18.65 11.98 10.22
C MET A 300 18.36 10.72 9.41
N ALA A 301 18.53 9.54 10.01
CA ALA A 301 18.23 8.27 9.35
C ALA A 301 16.74 8.15 8.99
N PHE A 302 15.86 8.54 9.90
CA PHE A 302 14.41 8.53 9.71
C PHE A 302 13.98 9.46 8.59
N ARG A 303 14.52 10.69 8.56
CA ARG A 303 14.25 11.64 7.46
C ARG A 303 14.76 11.12 6.13
N ARG A 304 15.91 10.46 6.11
CA ARG A 304 16.45 9.86 4.89
C ARG A 304 15.57 8.73 4.36
N GLU A 305 14.94 7.96 5.25
CA GLU A 305 14.08 6.85 4.86
C GLU A 305 12.69 7.30 4.42
N PHE A 306 12.08 8.25 5.14
CA PHE A 306 10.66 8.62 4.94
C PHE A 306 10.42 10.03 4.39
N GLY A 307 11.48 10.79 4.09
CA GLY A 307 11.38 12.17 3.59
C GLY A 307 10.90 13.21 4.61
N ILE A 308 10.45 12.80 5.80
CA ILE A 308 9.95 13.70 6.85
C ILE A 308 10.62 13.44 8.20
N SER A 309 10.60 14.42 9.11
CA SER A 309 11.17 14.24 10.45
C SER A 309 10.28 13.36 11.34
N PRO A 310 10.84 12.68 12.35
CA PRO A 310 10.07 11.96 13.36
C PRO A 310 8.99 12.82 14.03
N LYS A 311 9.34 14.07 14.36
CA LYS A 311 8.41 15.04 14.95
C LYS A 311 7.22 15.33 14.05
N LYS A 312 7.47 15.52 12.74
CA LYS A 312 6.40 15.73 11.76
C LYS A 312 5.51 14.50 11.63
N ARG A 313 6.09 13.29 11.63
CA ARG A 313 5.34 12.03 11.64
C ARG A 313 4.39 11.94 12.85
N GLN A 314 4.89 12.24 14.05
CA GLN A 314 4.10 12.21 15.28
C GLN A 314 2.98 13.28 15.32
N MET A 315 3.24 14.48 14.77
CA MET A 315 2.23 15.55 14.66
C MET A 315 1.09 15.20 13.70
N ILE A 316 1.39 14.58 12.56
CA ILE A 316 0.36 14.17 11.58
C ILE A 316 -0.65 13.21 12.20
N VAL A 317 -0.21 12.36 13.12
CA VAL A 317 -1.10 11.42 13.83
C VAL A 317 -1.89 12.13 14.93
N ARG A 318 -1.27 12.99 15.74
CA ARG A 318 -1.97 13.74 16.80
C ARG A 318 -3.03 14.68 16.24
N GLY A 319 -2.83 15.24 15.04
CA GLY A 319 -3.88 16.00 14.32
C GLY A 319 -5.06 15.16 13.81
N ARG A 320 -4.99 13.81 13.88
CA ARG A 320 -6.10 12.87 13.59
C ARG A 320 -6.71 12.25 14.85
N THR A 321 -6.06 12.40 16.00
CA THR A 321 -6.47 11.84 17.29
C THR A 321 -6.33 12.90 18.37
N GLU A 322 -7.32 13.80 18.46
CA GLU A 322 -7.57 14.42 19.77
C GLU A 322 -7.98 13.29 20.72
N PRO A 323 -7.29 13.09 21.85
CA PRO A 323 -7.85 12.28 22.92
C PRO A 323 -9.11 12.98 23.45
N PRO A 324 -10.15 12.26 23.90
CA PRO A 324 -11.25 12.91 24.60
C PRO A 324 -10.64 13.69 25.76
N ARG A 325 -10.88 15.01 25.77
CA ARG A 325 -10.55 15.84 26.93
C ARG A 325 -11.20 15.16 28.13
N ALA A 326 -10.41 14.87 29.15
CA ALA A 326 -10.94 14.52 30.46
C ALA A 326 -11.73 15.74 30.94
N GLU A 327 -13.03 15.78 30.64
CA GLU A 327 -13.95 16.71 31.25
C GLU A 327 -13.98 16.39 32.73
N SER A 328 -13.67 17.43 33.48
CA SER A 328 -13.67 17.48 34.93
C SER A 328 -15.09 17.22 35.43
N ALA A 329 -15.39 15.97 35.79
CA ALA A 329 -16.57 15.65 36.57
C ALA A 329 -16.30 16.03 38.04
N VAL A 330 -16.42 17.33 38.32
CA VAL A 330 -16.76 17.83 39.66
C VAL A 330 -18.22 18.26 39.57
N GLY A 331 -19.12 17.42 40.09
CA GLY A 331 -20.55 17.69 40.12
C GLY A 331 -21.21 16.76 41.12
N ALA A 332 -21.60 17.35 42.25
CA ALA A 332 -22.07 16.70 43.46
C ALA A 332 -23.40 15.93 43.29
N PHE A 333 -23.55 14.85 44.05
CA PHE A 333 -24.85 14.28 44.39
C PHE A 333 -25.39 14.97 45.65
N PRO A 334 -26.64 15.47 45.66
CA PRO A 334 -27.39 15.64 46.89
C PRO A 334 -28.17 14.36 47.21
N ASN A 335 -28.29 14.11 48.52
CA ASN A 335 -29.03 13.02 49.18
C ASN A 335 -30.51 12.98 48.82
#